data_AF-A0A1A6GBV3-F1
#
_entry.id   AF-A0A1A6GBV3-F1
#
_cell.length_a   1.000
_cell.length_b   1.000
_cell.length_c   1.000
_cell.angle_alpha   90.00
_cell.angle_beta   90.00
_cell.angle_gamma   90.00
#
_symmetry.space_group_name_H-M   'P 1'
#
loop_
_entity.id
_entity.type
_entity.pdbx_description
1 polymer ?
#
loop_
_entity_poly.entity_id
_entity_poly.type
_entity_poly.pdbx_seq_one_letter_code
_entity_poly.pdbx_strand_id
1 'polypeptide(L)' 'MDLGNRVEITAVATQGRYGSSDWVTSYRLMFSDTGHNWQQYKQEDSI' A
#
# COMPACT_ATOMS: atom_id res chain seq x y z
N MET A 1 0.29 2.74 -8.20
CA MET A 1 -0.59 3.91 -8.37
C MET A 1 0.31 5.11 -8.52
N ASP A 2 0.03 5.98 -9.50
CA ASP A 2 0.72 7.25 -9.64
C ASP A 2 -0.22 8.35 -9.16
N LEU A 3 0.27 9.21 -8.28
CA LEU A 3 -0.48 10.29 -7.63
C LEU A 3 -0.20 11.65 -8.29
N GLY A 4 0.64 11.68 -9.33
CA GLY A 4 1.00 12.86 -10.11
C GLY A 4 1.99 13.79 -9.40
N ASN A 5 1.77 14.06 -8.11
CA ASN A 5 2.68 14.81 -7.25
C ASN A 5 3.10 13.97 -6.04
N ARG A 6 4.21 14.35 -5.42
CA ARG A 6 4.66 13.74 -4.15
C ARG A 6 3.64 14.04 -3.06
N VAL A 7 3.10 12.99 -2.46
CA VAL A 7 2.11 13.06 -1.38
C VAL A 7 2.44 12.07 -0.28
N GLU A 8 2.03 12.40 0.94
CA GLU A 8 2.16 11.53 2.10
C GLU A 8 0.95 10.60 2.17
N ILE A 9 1.19 9.29 2.17
CA ILE A 9 0.16 8.27 2.38
C ILE A 9 0.20 7.83 3.83
N THR A 10 -0.86 8.12 4.57
CA THR A 10 -0.97 7.84 6.01
C THR A 10 -1.71 6.54 6.33
N ALA A 11 -2.55 6.04 5.41
CA ALA A 11 -3.34 4.84 5.61
C ALA A 11 -3.72 4.16 4.29
N VAL A 12 -3.98 2.85 4.36
CA VAL A 12 -4.49 2.03 3.25
C VAL A 12 -5.64 1.18 3.77
N ALA A 13 -6.76 1.14 3.03
CA ALA A 13 -7.89 0.27 3.30
C ALA A 13 -8.06 -0.76 2.18
N THR A 14 -8.33 -2.02 2.53
CA THR A 14 -8.64 -3.09 1.58
C THR A 14 -10.09 -3.52 1.73
N GLN A 15 -10.74 -3.88 0.63
CA GLN A 15 -12.10 -4.38 0.62
C GLN A 15 -12.16 -5.71 -0.13
N GLY A 16 -12.87 -6.69 0.43
CA GLY A 16 -13.14 -7.97 -0.22
C GLY A 16 -14.15 -7.85 -1.36
N ARG A 17 -14.35 -8.95 -2.09
CA ARG A 17 -15.28 -8.97 -3.24
C ARG A 17 -16.72 -9.10 -2.76
N TYR A 18 -17.61 -8.22 -3.22
CA TYR A 18 -19.04 -8.29 -2.92
C TYR A 18 -19.66 -9.60 -3.41
N GLY A 19 -20.50 -10.23 -2.57
CA GLY A 19 -21.18 -11.48 -2.89
C GLY A 19 -20.26 -12.72 -2.90
N SER A 20 -19.03 -12.59 -2.41
CA SER A 20 -18.08 -13.69 -2.28
C SER A 20 -17.47 -13.74 -0.88
N SER A 21 -16.83 -14.86 -0.56
CA SER A 21 -15.99 -15.03 0.64
C SER A 21 -14.51 -14.70 0.36
N ASP A 22 -14.22 -13.94 -0.70
CA ASP A 22 -12.85 -13.57 -1.05
C ASP A 22 -12.44 -12.27 -0.32
N TRP A 23 -11.37 -12.33 0.46
CA TRP A 23 -10.77 -11.19 1.17
C TRP A 23 -9.24 -11.17 1.04
N VAL A 24 -8.66 -9.98 1.16
CA VAL A 24 -7.20 -9.81 1.22
C VAL A 24 -6.72 -10.26 2.60
N THR A 25 -5.82 -11.24 2.64
CA THR A 25 -5.26 -11.79 3.90
C THR A 25 -3.91 -11.20 4.26
N SER A 26 -3.16 -10.72 3.28
CA SER A 26 -1.85 -10.09 3.47
C SER A 26 -1.53 -9.16 2.30
N TYR A 27 -0.73 -8.12 2.56
CA TYR A 27 -0.26 -7.19 1.54
C TYR A 27 1.15 -6.69 1.87
N ARG A 28 1.84 -6.17 0.84
CA ARG A 28 3.10 -5.44 0.99
C ARG A 28 2.95 -4.09 0.31
N LEU A 29 3.42 -3.04 0.96
CA LEU A 29 3.44 -1.70 0.38
C LEU A 29 4.83 -1.41 -0.19
N MET A 30 4.86 -0.88 -1.40
CA MET A 30 6.07 -0.38 -2.05
C MET A 30 5.79 1.03 -2.56
N PHE A 31 6.77 1.92 -2.45
CA PHE A 31 6.65 3.31 -2.89
C PHE A 31 7.89 3.76 -3.67
N SER A 32 7.73 4.74 -4.55
CA SER A 32 8.82 5.38 -5.29
C SER A 32 8.41 6.79 -5.69
N ASP A 33 9.30 7.76 -5.52
CA ASP A 33 9.08 9.13 -5.98
C ASP A 33 9.41 9.31 -7.48
N THR A 34 10.12 8.36 -8.10
CA THR A 34 10.63 8.47 -9.49
C THR A 34 10.12 7.37 -10.42
N GLY A 35 9.30 6.44 -9.92
CA GLY A 35 8.75 5.32 -10.68
C GLY A 35 9.73 4.19 -11.00
N HIS A 36 11.04 4.35 -10.73
CA HIS A 36 12.07 3.36 -11.07
C HIS A 36 12.64 2.63 -9.84
N ASN A 37 12.91 3.37 -8.76
CA ASN A 37 13.51 2.81 -7.54
C ASN A 37 12.45 2.61 -6.47
N TRP A 38 11.80 1.45 -6.50
CA TRP A 38 10.75 1.11 -5.54
C TRP A 38 11.34 0.57 -4.24
N GLN A 39 10.93 1.18 -3.13
CA GLN A 39 11.31 0.78 -1.79
C GLN A 39 10.14 0.11 -1.10
N GLN A 40 10.40 -0.98 -0.39
CA GLN A 40 9.38 -1.62 0.43
C GLN A 40 9.16 -0.81 1.69
N TYR A 41 7.91 -0.46 1.97
CA TYR A 41 7.53 0.08 3.27
C TYR A 41 7.66 -1.03 4.31
N LYS A 42 8.51 -0.79 5.30
CA LYS A 42 8.60 -1.59 6.51
C LYS A 42 7.94 -0.80 7.61
N GLN A 43 6.89 -1.36 8.19
CA GLN A 43 6.34 -0.83 9.42
C GLN A 43 7.42 -1.00 10.48
N GLU A 44 7.93 0.10 11.03
CA GLU A 44 8.74 0.04 12.24
C GLU A 44 7.78 -0.38 13.35
N ASP A 45 7.94 -1.60 13.88
CA ASP A 45 7.27 -2.04 15.09
C ASP A 45 7.76 -1.16 16.25
N SER A 46 7.14 0.01 16.39
CA SER A 46 7.26 0.84 17.58
C SER A 46 6.44 0.16 18.67
N ILE A 47 7.11 -0.67 19.47
CA ILE A 47 6.62 -1.18 20.76
C ILE A 47 6.77 -0.06 21.80
#